data_AF-A0A2E3MIR6-F1
#
_entry.id   AF-A0A2E3MIR6-F1
#
_cell.length_a   1.000
_cell.length_b   1.000
_cell.length_c   1.000
_cell.angle_alpha   90.00
_cell.angle_beta   90.00
_cell.angle_gamma   90.00
#
_symmetry.space_group_name_H-M   'P 1'
#
loop_
_entity.id
_entity.type
_entity.pdbx_description
1 polymer ?
#
loop_
_entity_poly.entity_id
_entity_poly.type
_entity_poly.pdbx_seq_one_letter_code
_entity_poly.pdbx_strand_id
1 'polypeptide(L)'
;MVLNNRDRLHRELAINPSEIVMANPYFQRKTNTTPGCQIDYLVQTKFNTLYVCEIKSVKHPLGPDIIQEMTQRCERLKVPKNFTVRPVLLHMNGITESVREQEYFSHLIDIKDFLHEDRAQ
;
A
#
# COMPACT_ATOMS: atom_id res chain seq x y z
N MET A 1 2.07 3.55 -14.32
CA MET A 1 2.52 2.19 -14.67
C MET A 1 2.08 1.12 -13.66
N VAL A 2 2.25 1.22 -12.33
CA VAL A 2 1.59 0.24 -11.40
C VAL A 2 0.09 0.53 -11.25
N LEU A 3 -0.32 1.80 -11.31
CA LEU A 3 -1.71 2.24 -11.26
C LEU A 3 -2.54 1.97 -12.53
N ASN A 4 -1.96 1.35 -13.56
CA ASN A 4 -2.71 1.04 -14.78
C ASN A 4 -3.68 -0.14 -14.55
N ASN A 5 -3.41 -0.98 -13.54
CA ASN A 5 -4.19 -2.17 -13.20
C ASN A 5 -4.83 -2.07 -11.81
N ARG A 6 -5.51 -0.95 -11.51
CA ARG A 6 -6.15 -0.70 -10.20
C ARG A 6 -7.16 -1.77 -9.83
N ASP A 7 -7.98 -2.21 -10.79
CA ASP A 7 -9.00 -3.23 -10.54
C ASP A 7 -8.37 -4.55 -10.11
N ARG A 8 -7.20 -4.89 -10.68
CA ARG A 8 -6.45 -6.07 -10.27
C ARG A 8 -5.90 -5.91 -8.85
N LEU A 9 -5.36 -4.73 -8.53
CA LEU A 9 -4.88 -4.46 -7.17
C LEU A 9 -6.02 -4.59 -6.16
N HIS A 10 -7.20 -4.05 -6.46
CA HIS A 10 -8.36 -4.17 -5.56
C HIS A 10 -8.81 -5.62 -5.37
N ARG A 11 -8.72 -6.46 -6.41
CA ARG A 11 -8.96 -7.91 -6.30
C ARG A 11 -7.94 -8.61 -5.41
N GLU A 12 -6.64 -8.32 -5.56
CA GLU A 12 -5.59 -8.90 -4.70
C GLU A 12 -5.75 -8.47 -3.22
N LEU A 13 -6.26 -7.26 -3.00
CA LEU A 13 -6.60 -6.77 -1.66
C LEU A 13 -7.92 -7.35 -1.13
N ALA A 14 -8.62 -8.17 -1.91
CA ALA A 14 -9.95 -8.71 -1.65
C ALA A 14 -10.99 -7.62 -1.29
N ILE A 15 -10.90 -6.44 -1.91
CA ILE A 15 -11.81 -5.32 -1.68
C ILE A 15 -12.91 -5.37 -2.73
N ASN A 16 -14.17 -5.37 -2.30
CA ASN A 16 -15.29 -5.22 -3.22
C ASN A 16 -15.30 -3.79 -3.81
N PRO A 17 -15.32 -3.60 -5.14
CA PRO A 17 -15.31 -2.26 -5.75
C PRO A 17 -16.44 -1.35 -5.27
N SER A 18 -17.61 -1.92 -4.93
CA SER A 18 -18.75 -1.16 -4.41
C SER A 18 -18.52 -0.60 -3.00
N GLU A 19 -17.52 -1.11 -2.27
CA GLU A 19 -17.14 -0.63 -0.94
C GLU A 19 -16.08 0.47 -1.00
N ILE A 20 -15.44 0.70 -2.14
CA ILE A 20 -14.41 1.71 -2.30
C ILE A 20 -15.07 3.10 -2.29
N VAL A 21 -14.68 3.91 -1.32
CA VAL A 21 -15.06 5.33 -1.22
C VAL A 21 -14.07 6.20 -1.98
N MET A 22 -12.79 5.87 -1.85
CA MET A 22 -11.68 6.61 -2.47
C MET A 22 -10.53 5.65 -2.76
N ALA A 23 -9.86 5.81 -3.90
CA ALA A 23 -8.66 5.03 -4.22
C ALA A 23 -7.70 5.81 -5.13
N ASN A 24 -6.70 6.47 -4.54
CA ASN A 24 -5.74 7.32 -5.26
C ASN A 24 -4.41 7.45 -4.51
N PRO A 25 -3.32 7.88 -5.19
CA PRO A 25 -2.16 8.42 -4.50
C PRO A 25 -2.58 9.50 -3.51
N TYR A 26 -1.97 9.50 -2.33
CA TYR A 26 -2.33 10.43 -1.27
C TYR A 26 -1.12 11.26 -0.86
N PHE A 27 -1.35 12.57 -0.77
CA PHE A 27 -0.34 13.53 -0.36
C PHE A 27 -0.90 14.46 0.70
N GLN A 28 -0.26 14.45 1.86
CA GLN A 28 -0.55 15.35 2.96
C GLN A 28 0.58 16.36 3.07
N ARG A 29 0.25 17.63 2.88
CA ARG A 29 1.20 18.72 3.11
C ARG A 29 1.53 18.84 4.59
N LYS A 30 2.81 19.08 4.90
CA LYS A 30 3.23 19.43 6.25
C LYS A 30 2.62 20.78 6.63
N THR A 31 2.02 20.84 7.81
CA THR A 31 1.55 22.07 8.46
C THR A 31 2.20 22.18 9.84
N ASN A 32 1.90 23.24 10.58
CA ASN A 32 2.39 23.39 11.96
C ASN A 32 1.87 22.30 12.90
N THR A 33 0.74 21.68 12.58
CA THR A 33 0.04 20.71 13.45
C THR A 33 -0.05 19.31 12.84
N THR A 34 0.41 19.11 11.61
CA THR A 34 0.28 17.83 10.92
C THR A 34 1.56 17.53 10.12
N PRO A 35 2.22 16.38 10.32
CA PRO A 35 3.40 16.03 9.57
C PRO A 35 3.06 15.81 8.09
N GLY A 36 4.03 16.05 7.21
CA GLY A 36 3.86 15.69 5.80
C GLY A 36 3.95 14.19 5.61
N CYS A 37 3.13 13.63 4.72
CA CYS A 37 3.30 12.25 4.27
C CYS A 37 2.89 12.10 2.80
N GLN A 38 3.52 11.14 2.14
CA GLN A 38 3.16 10.67 0.82
C GLN A 38 2.89 9.17 0.92
N ILE A 39 1.79 8.74 0.32
CA ILE A 39 1.40 7.34 0.20
C ILE A 39 1.19 7.09 -1.29
N ASP A 40 1.86 6.08 -1.82
CA ASP A 40 1.83 5.79 -3.26
C ASP A 40 0.41 5.47 -3.72
N TYR A 41 -0.34 4.72 -2.93
CA TYR A 41 -1.76 4.47 -3.16
C TYR A 41 -2.52 4.23 -1.86
N LEU A 42 -3.62 4.95 -1.66
CA LEU A 42 -4.48 4.83 -0.49
C LEU A 42 -5.87 4.40 -0.95
N VAL A 43 -6.37 3.28 -0.41
CA VAL A 43 -7.75 2.84 -0.62
C VAL A 43 -8.53 3.01 0.68
N GLN A 44 -9.61 3.77 0.62
CA GLN A 44 -10.58 3.93 1.70
C GLN A 44 -11.85 3.15 1.37
N THR A 45 -12.31 2.33 2.32
CA THR A 45 -13.58 1.60 2.19
C THR A 45 -14.70 2.23 3.03
N LYS A 46 -15.95 1.88 2.72
CA LYS A 46 -17.16 2.28 3.47
C LYS A 46 -17.13 1.82 4.93
N PHE A 47 -16.41 0.73 5.23
CA PHE A 47 -16.34 0.13 6.56
C PHE A 47 -15.10 0.56 7.34
N ASN A 48 -14.76 1.85 7.24
CA ASN A 48 -13.67 2.50 7.97
C ASN A 48 -12.32 1.77 7.88
N THR A 49 -11.98 1.19 6.74
CA THR A 49 -10.66 0.57 6.52
C THR A 49 -9.85 1.41 5.54
N LEU A 50 -8.59 1.67 5.89
CA LEU A 50 -7.59 2.28 5.01
C LEU A 50 -6.54 1.25 4.65
N TYR A 51 -6.45 0.91 3.36
CA TYR A 51 -5.33 0.16 2.82
C TYR A 51 -4.26 1.15 2.38
N VAL A 52 -3.19 1.23 3.16
CA VAL A 52 -2.05 2.11 2.88
C VAL A 52 -1.07 1.28 2.06
N CYS A 53 -0.92 1.60 0.78
CA CYS A 53 -0.06 0.87 -0.13
C CYS A 53 1.24 1.64 -0.39
N GLU A 54 2.36 0.95 -0.21
CA GLU A 54 3.70 1.44 -0.56
C GLU A 54 4.27 0.58 -1.70
N ILE A 55 4.91 1.23 -2.68
CA ILE A 55 5.51 0.58 -3.84
C ILE A 55 7.03 0.66 -3.72
N LYS A 56 7.70 -0.50 -3.67
CA LYS A 56 9.17 -0.58 -3.60
C LYS A 56 9.75 -1.37 -4.76
N SER A 57 10.58 -0.68 -5.54
CA SER A 57 11.33 -1.23 -6.67
C SER A 57 12.83 -1.08 -6.41
N VAL A 58 13.36 -1.95 -5.56
CA VAL A 58 14.78 -1.99 -5.18
C VAL A 58 15.44 -3.23 -5.79
N LYS A 59 16.75 -3.21 -6.08
CA LYS A 59 17.46 -4.32 -6.75
C LYS A 59 17.62 -5.59 -5.91
N HIS A 60 17.42 -5.50 -4.60
CA HIS A 60 17.61 -6.59 -3.64
C HIS A 60 16.33 -6.82 -2.85
N PRO A 61 16.14 -8.01 -2.23
CA PRO A 61 15.00 -8.26 -1.37
C PRO A 61 14.93 -7.26 -0.21
N LEU A 62 13.72 -6.80 0.13
CA LEU A 62 13.50 -5.86 1.25
C LEU A 62 13.67 -6.58 2.59
N GLY A 63 14.43 -5.97 3.49
CA GLY A 63 14.64 -6.43 4.86
C GLY A 63 13.68 -5.78 5.86
N PRO A 64 13.83 -6.06 7.17
CA PRO A 64 12.93 -5.57 8.22
C PRO A 64 12.82 -4.04 8.34
N ASP A 65 13.77 -3.28 7.80
CA ASP A 65 13.75 -1.82 7.75
C ASP A 65 12.50 -1.27 7.04
N ILE A 66 11.93 -2.03 6.09
CA ILE A 66 10.68 -1.64 5.41
C ILE A 66 9.50 -1.52 6.36
N ILE A 67 9.46 -2.32 7.43
CA ILE A 67 8.40 -2.28 8.44
C ILE A 67 8.47 -0.98 9.23
N GLN A 68 9.68 -0.55 9.61
CA GLN A 68 9.88 0.71 10.30
C GLN A 68 9.50 1.89 9.40
N GLU A 69 9.91 1.86 8.14
CA GLU A 69 9.53 2.89 7.16
C GLU A 69 8.02 2.99 7.01
N MET A 70 7.34 1.84 6.85
CA MET A 70 5.89 1.79 6.71
C MET A 70 5.16 2.26 7.97
N THR A 71 5.64 1.88 9.15
CA THR A 71 5.07 2.31 10.43
C THR A 71 5.11 3.82 10.55
N GLN A 72 6.26 4.46 10.27
CA GLN A 72 6.38 5.91 10.29
C GLN A 72 5.47 6.60 9.26
N ARG A 73 5.25 5.99 8.08
CA ARG A 73 4.30 6.51 7.09
C ARG A 73 2.86 6.47 7.61
N CYS A 74 2.45 5.34 8.17
CA CYS A 74 1.13 5.16 8.78
C CYS A 74 0.89 6.12 9.97
N GLU A 75 1.90 6.34 10.83
CA GLU A 75 1.80 7.28 11.95
C GLU A 75 1.68 8.74 11.52
N ARG A 76 2.34 9.11 10.40
CA ARG A 76 2.23 10.47 9.85
C ARG A 76 0.91 10.71 9.11
N LEU A 77 0.25 9.65 8.66
CA LEU A 77 -1.06 9.76 8.03
C LEU A 77 -2.08 10.24 9.07
N LYS A 78 -2.77 11.34 8.77
CA LYS A 78 -3.88 11.77 9.62
C LYS A 78 -5.08 10.85 9.36
N VAL A 79 -5.19 9.80 10.16
CA VAL A 79 -6.28 8.83 10.08
C VAL A 79 -7.50 9.35 10.86
N PRO A 80 -8.72 9.37 10.29
CA PRO A 80 -9.91 9.70 11.05
C PRO A 80 -10.15 8.69 12.19
N LYS A 81 -10.86 9.11 13.25
CA LYS A 81 -11.16 8.21 14.37
C LYS A 81 -11.89 6.96 13.88
N ASN A 82 -11.60 5.82 14.50
CA ASN A 82 -12.24 4.52 14.25
C ASN A 82 -11.93 3.89 12.88
N PHE A 83 -10.88 4.36 12.19
CA PHE A 83 -10.38 3.67 11.01
C PHE A 83 -9.35 2.62 11.36
N THR A 84 -9.47 1.45 10.75
CA THR A 84 -8.45 0.40 10.76
C THR A 84 -7.46 0.67 9.63
N VAL A 85 -6.18 0.76 9.96
CA VAL A 85 -5.10 0.90 8.97
C VAL A 85 -4.55 -0.48 8.65
N ARG A 86 -4.53 -0.84 7.37
CA ARG A 86 -3.98 -2.09 6.85
C ARG A 86 -2.78 -1.78 5.95
N PRO A 87 -1.54 -2.00 6.42
CA PRO A 87 -0.36 -1.81 5.60
C PRO A 87 -0.31 -2.82 4.45
N VAL A 88 0.04 -2.35 3.25
CA VAL A 88 0.21 -3.16 2.04
C VAL A 88 1.54 -2.80 1.40
N LEU A 89 2.35 -3.80 1.09
CA LEU A 89 3.59 -3.61 0.37
C LEU A 89 3.50 -4.26 -1.00
N LEU A 90 3.75 -3.45 -2.03
CA LEU A 90 3.96 -3.91 -3.38
C LEU A 90 5.48 -3.91 -3.65
N HIS A 91 6.05 -5.05 -4.00
CA HIS A 91 7.50 -5.22 -4.18
C HIS A 91 7.85 -5.83 -5.55
N MET A 92 9.04 -5.56 -6.07
CA MET A 92 9.49 -6.13 -7.36
C MET A 92 10.55 -7.25 -7.23
N ASN A 93 11.44 -7.19 -6.24
CA ASN A 93 12.56 -8.13 -6.10
C ASN A 93 12.51 -8.94 -4.80
N GLY A 94 11.28 -9.18 -4.32
CA GLY A 94 11.01 -10.00 -3.15
C GLY A 94 11.27 -9.28 -1.83
N ILE A 95 11.10 -10.06 -0.77
CA ILE A 95 11.28 -9.69 0.64
C ILE A 95 12.04 -10.81 1.34
N THR A 96 12.73 -10.50 2.43
CA THR A 96 13.35 -11.53 3.26
C THR A 96 12.30 -12.30 4.05
N GLU A 97 12.62 -13.53 4.46
CA GLU A 97 11.72 -14.35 5.28
C GLU A 97 11.39 -13.67 6.62
N SER A 98 12.39 -12.98 7.20
CA SER A 98 12.21 -12.18 8.41
C SER A 98 11.17 -11.05 8.28
N VAL A 99 10.83 -10.59 7.07
CA VAL A 99 9.73 -9.62 6.87
C VAL A 99 8.38 -10.34 6.84
N ARG A 100 8.32 -11.55 6.27
CA ARG A 100 7.09 -12.36 6.21
C ARG A 100 6.66 -12.83 7.59
N GLU A 101 7.61 -13.36 8.37
CA GLU A 101 7.37 -13.90 9.71
C GLU A 101 6.84 -12.85 10.71
N GLN A 102 7.04 -11.56 10.44
CA GLN A 102 6.55 -10.48 11.30
C GLN A 102 5.05 -10.22 11.14
N GLU A 103 4.41 -10.75 10.09
CA GLU A 103 2.97 -10.61 9.81
C GLU A 103 2.45 -9.15 9.87
N TYR A 104 3.34 -8.18 9.67
CA TYR A 104 3.02 -6.75 9.78
C TYR A 104 2.17 -6.25 8.61
N PHE A 105 2.48 -6.72 7.40
CA PHE A 105 1.76 -6.35 6.20
C PHE A 105 0.52 -7.20 6.05
N SER A 106 -0.63 -6.56 5.87
CA SER A 106 -1.86 -7.26 5.55
C SER A 106 -1.80 -7.99 4.20
N HIS A 107 -1.01 -7.45 3.27
CA HIS A 107 -0.77 -8.02 1.95
C HIS A 107 0.66 -7.69 1.50
N LEU A 108 1.30 -8.70 0.93
CA LEU A 108 2.62 -8.64 0.30
C LEU A 108 2.42 -9.04 -1.16
N ILE A 109 2.56 -8.08 -2.08
CA ILE A 109 2.17 -8.25 -3.48
C ILE A 109 3.41 -8.14 -4.37
N ASP A 110 3.68 -9.17 -5.18
CA ASP A 110 4.71 -9.08 -6.22
C ASP A 110 4.18 -8.31 -7.44
N ILE A 111 4.82 -7.18 -7.75
CA ILE A 111 4.41 -6.32 -8.86
C ILE A 111 4.70 -6.96 -10.21
N LYS A 112 5.62 -7.93 -10.30
CA LYS A 112 5.90 -8.63 -11.56
C LYS A 112 4.63 -9.22 -12.16
N ASP A 113 3.74 -9.69 -11.31
CA ASP A 113 2.47 -10.27 -11.73
C ASP A 113 1.61 -9.24 -12.48
N PHE A 114 1.73 -7.94 -12.17
CA PHE A 114 0.94 -6.85 -12.73
C PHE A 114 1.48 -6.29 -14.06
N LEU A 115 2.69 -6.68 -14.48
CA LEU A 115 3.37 -6.13 -15.67
C LEU A 115 3.11 -6.92 -16.96
N HIS A 116 2.38 -8.04 -16.90
CA HIS A 116 2.29 -9.00 -18.01
C HIS A 116 1.02 -8.94 -18.86
N GLU A 117 0.10 -7.98 -18.65
CA GLU A 117 -1.19 -7.96 -19.39
C GLU A 117 -1.27 -7.00 -20.61
N ASP A 118 -0.23 -6.21 -20.92
CA ASP A 118 -0.24 -5.28 -22.08
C ASP A 118 0.29 -5.90 -23.41
N ARG A 119 0.08 -7.20 -23.67
CA ARG A 119 0.47 -7.85 -24.95
C ARG A 119 -0.61 -8.71 -25.60
N ALA A 120 -1.86 -8.32 -25.44
CA ALA A 120 -2.97 -8.90 -26.21
C ALA A 120 -4.00 -7.81 -26.55
N GLN A 121 -3.64 -6.92 -27.46
CA GLN A 121 -4.55 -6.15 -28.32
C GLN A 121 -3.79 -5.61 -29.52
#